data_AF-V9K9L1-F1
#
_entry.id   AF-V9K9L1-F1
#
_cell.length_a   1.000
_cell.length_b   1.000
_cell.length_c   1.000
_cell.angle_alpha   90.00
_cell.angle_beta   90.00
_cell.angle_gamma   90.00
#
_symmetry.space_group_name_H-M   'P 1'
#
loop_
_entity.id
_entity.type
_entity.pdbx_description
1 polymer ?
#
loop_
_entity_poly.entity_id
_entity_poly.type
_entity_poly.pdbx_seq_one_letter_code
_entity_poly.pdbx_strand_id
1 'polypeptide(L)'
;KQYGGDYLQARIHTPELKAGSVGTVVDYQNGSYKINFTLFWSGKVEVSVTLVYPSEAIQVFERLQVENPDRVYFAGTFRSGNTTEITVCNLCLPDIVPLCNFTDLRTGEPWFCYKPHNLPCSTRISHSIGGYHSNLYNEEYPYFESIAKIMEPILPKGPGYVTVEALSHSAEPAVVRLEMERKVQDQEGKPRDAHGIEPQSPYRQSPQQESTSSVTHFSAVTAVAASVPSEGLQNASGFSGKEKEVMGANLGPCVRGKSLTSPSGFYYKDQWMSTTCNIRHFNTPANITNCLWDKVVHFLGDSTIRQWFEYLIEFLPGLRQFDLGNDKKIGPHLAVDIENNIIVTFRLHGPPLRSTDLSTHEMQYIANELDRMKGGNKTIIAITIWAHLSNYPVEVYIRRLQIIRKSILQLLSRNPDTQVVIKSANVREVEYKSSIFLNDWISFQFDLVLKKMFKGVNVAFVDAWEMTVAHYLPHDIHPQRIIVKNEVDAFLSYVCPCDQVKNAVSGHLQPMFSQA
;
A
#
# COMPACT_ATOMS: atom_id res chain seq x y z
N LYS A 1 -7.25 22.81 19.27
CA LYS A 1 -6.49 21.86 20.10
C LYS A 1 -5.12 22.46 20.40
N GLN A 2 -4.54 22.13 21.56
CA GLN A 2 -3.19 22.55 21.94
C GLN A 2 -2.12 21.48 21.63
N TYR A 3 -2.53 20.39 20.98
CA TYR A 3 -1.71 19.22 20.67
C TYR A 3 -2.07 18.68 19.28
N GLY A 4 -1.11 18.02 18.63
CA GLY A 4 -1.26 17.38 17.32
C GLY A 4 -1.63 15.89 17.42
N GLY A 5 -1.08 15.10 16.51
CA GLY A 5 -1.23 13.65 16.41
C GLY A 5 -2.38 13.19 15.52
N ASP A 6 -3.07 14.10 14.81
CA ASP A 6 -4.15 13.70 13.91
C ASP A 6 -3.60 13.07 12.63
N TYR A 7 -4.31 12.08 12.10
CA TYR A 7 -4.04 11.53 10.79
C TYR A 7 -4.88 12.24 9.73
N LEU A 8 -4.21 13.09 8.96
CA LEU A 8 -4.79 13.82 7.84
C LEU A 8 -4.33 13.22 6.52
N GLN A 9 -5.24 13.16 5.56
CA GLN A 9 -4.91 12.93 4.16
C GLN A 9 -5.26 14.18 3.36
N ALA A 10 -4.40 14.53 2.41
CA ALA A 10 -4.54 15.73 1.62
C ALA A 10 -4.24 15.42 0.17
N ARG A 11 -5.05 15.98 -0.74
CA ARG A 11 -4.86 15.84 -2.18
C ARG A 11 -5.32 17.09 -2.92
N ILE A 12 -4.76 17.28 -4.09
CA ILE A 12 -5.28 18.19 -5.11
C ILE A 12 -5.88 17.40 -6.25
N HIS A 13 -6.93 17.92 -6.88
CA HIS A 13 -7.52 17.29 -8.06
C HIS A 13 -8.22 18.28 -9.00
N THR A 14 -8.37 17.86 -10.25
CA THR A 14 -9.22 18.52 -11.24
C THR A 14 -10.05 17.42 -11.92
N PRO A 15 -11.34 17.25 -11.54
CA PRO A 15 -12.17 16.13 -12.01
C PRO A 15 -12.27 16.04 -13.54
N GLU A 16 -12.36 17.17 -14.23
CA GLU A 16 -12.50 17.25 -15.69
C GLU A 16 -11.26 16.70 -16.40
N LEU A 17 -10.08 16.90 -15.80
CA LEU A 17 -8.81 16.40 -16.30
C LEU A 17 -8.49 15.00 -15.79
N LYS A 18 -9.31 14.44 -14.89
CA LYS A 18 -9.02 13.20 -14.17
C LYS A 18 -7.60 13.22 -13.60
N ALA A 19 -7.25 14.39 -13.03
CA ALA A 19 -5.93 14.68 -12.51
C ALA A 19 -5.97 14.73 -10.98
N GLY A 20 -4.90 14.26 -10.35
CA GLY A 20 -4.83 14.19 -8.90
C GLY A 20 -3.42 13.97 -8.38
N SER A 21 -3.08 14.60 -7.25
CA SER A 21 -1.79 14.41 -6.58
C SER A 21 -1.97 14.47 -5.06
N VAL A 22 -1.16 13.70 -4.34
CA VAL A 22 -1.13 13.76 -2.88
C VAL A 22 -0.43 15.04 -2.38
N GLY A 23 -0.85 15.52 -1.22
CA GLY A 23 -0.16 16.54 -0.45
C GLY A 23 0.66 15.92 0.68
N THR A 24 1.78 16.55 1.02
CA THR A 24 2.60 16.13 2.17
C THR A 24 2.17 16.89 3.41
N VAL A 25 1.69 16.18 4.42
CA VAL A 25 1.26 16.73 5.71
C VAL A 25 2.42 16.73 6.70
N VAL A 26 2.62 17.85 7.38
CA VAL A 26 3.57 18.04 8.48
C VAL A 26 2.80 18.49 9.70
N ASP A 27 2.86 17.72 10.77
CA ASP A 27 2.26 18.05 12.07
C ASP A 27 3.29 18.73 12.97
N TYR A 28 2.96 19.93 13.47
CA TYR A 28 3.81 20.67 14.40
C TYR A 28 3.63 20.25 15.86
N GLN A 29 2.80 19.26 16.15
CA GLN A 29 2.52 18.70 17.47
C GLN A 29 1.86 19.67 18.45
N ASN A 30 1.38 20.82 17.96
CA ASN A 30 0.73 21.87 18.75
C ASN A 30 -0.70 22.16 18.28
N GLY A 31 -1.29 21.26 17.48
CA GLY A 31 -2.61 21.43 16.87
C GLY A 31 -2.59 22.21 15.55
N SER A 32 -1.41 22.57 15.05
CA SER A 32 -1.20 23.20 13.74
C SER A 32 -0.51 22.25 12.77
N TYR A 33 -0.89 22.35 11.50
CA TYR A 33 -0.42 21.49 10.42
C TYR A 33 0.02 22.33 9.23
N LYS A 34 1.04 21.86 8.52
CA LYS A 34 1.46 22.39 7.23
C LYS A 34 1.27 21.33 6.16
N ILE A 35 0.64 21.72 5.05
CA ILE A 35 0.43 20.84 3.91
C ILE A 35 1.14 21.44 2.70
N ASN A 36 2.01 20.65 2.08
CA ASN A 36 2.69 21.04 0.85
C ASN A 36 2.08 20.30 -0.34
N PHE A 37 1.69 21.04 -1.37
CA PHE A 37 1.25 20.50 -2.65
C PHE A 37 2.23 20.89 -3.74
N THR A 38 2.68 19.90 -4.51
CA THR A 38 3.41 20.15 -5.76
C THR A 38 2.38 20.26 -6.88
N LEU A 39 2.42 21.35 -7.65
CA LEU A 39 1.50 21.57 -8.76
C LEU A 39 2.09 21.01 -10.04
N PHE A 40 1.34 20.13 -10.70
CA PHE A 40 1.80 19.42 -11.90
C PHE A 40 1.06 19.82 -13.18
N TRP A 41 -0.07 20.51 -13.09
CA TRP A 41 -0.88 20.93 -14.24
C TRP A 41 -1.47 22.32 -14.03
N SER A 42 -1.74 23.02 -15.13
CA SER A 42 -2.36 24.35 -15.14
C SER A 42 -3.89 24.27 -15.04
N GLY A 43 -4.52 25.35 -14.61
CA GLY A 43 -5.97 25.49 -14.52
C GLY A 43 -6.46 25.67 -13.08
N LYS A 44 -7.76 25.44 -12.88
CA LYS A 44 -8.37 25.48 -11.55
C LYS A 44 -8.15 24.13 -10.85
N VAL A 45 -7.37 24.14 -9.77
CA VAL A 45 -6.97 22.95 -9.01
C VAL A 45 -7.65 22.97 -7.65
N GLU A 46 -8.53 22.01 -7.38
CA GLU A 46 -9.25 21.89 -6.13
C GLU A 46 -8.37 21.25 -5.05
N VAL A 47 -8.47 21.76 -3.83
CA VAL A 47 -7.77 21.23 -2.65
C VAL A 47 -8.77 20.47 -1.78
N SER A 48 -8.40 19.25 -1.42
CA SER A 48 -9.16 18.41 -0.51
C SER A 48 -8.28 17.98 0.65
N VAL A 49 -8.74 18.24 1.88
CA VAL A 49 -8.08 17.77 3.11
C VAL A 49 -9.13 17.03 3.93
N THR A 50 -8.79 15.83 4.36
CA THR A 50 -9.68 14.95 5.12
C THR A 50 -9.03 14.63 6.45
N LEU A 51 -9.77 14.84 7.55
CA LEU A 51 -9.42 14.25 8.83
C LEU A 51 -9.84 12.78 8.79
N VAL A 52 -8.87 11.87 8.70
CA VAL A 52 -9.15 10.44 8.62
C VAL A 52 -9.32 9.87 10.03
N TYR A 53 -8.38 10.19 10.94
CA TYR A 53 -8.50 9.85 12.35
C TYR A 53 -7.99 10.98 13.24
N PRO A 54 -8.74 11.40 14.26
CA PRO A 54 -8.23 12.31 15.27
C PRO A 54 -7.23 11.61 16.21
N SER A 55 -6.38 12.37 16.89
CA SER A 55 -5.35 11.84 17.80
C SER A 55 -5.89 10.96 18.93
N GLU A 56 -7.10 11.19 19.42
CA GLU A 56 -7.73 10.35 20.45
C GLU A 56 -8.06 8.95 19.89
N ALA A 57 -8.52 8.85 18.65
CA ALA A 57 -8.75 7.56 18.00
C ALA A 57 -7.43 6.80 17.78
N ILE A 58 -6.37 7.54 17.43
CA ILE A 58 -5.03 6.98 17.23
C ILE A 58 -4.47 6.41 18.53
N GLN A 59 -4.63 7.10 19.66
CA GLN A 59 -4.23 6.59 20.97
C GLN A 59 -4.93 5.26 21.30
N VAL A 60 -6.21 5.13 20.94
CA VAL A 60 -6.92 3.85 21.13
C VAL A 60 -6.39 2.77 20.18
N PHE A 61 -6.09 3.08 18.92
CA PHE A 61 -5.49 2.11 18.00
C PHE A 61 -4.13 1.59 18.50
N GLU A 62 -3.28 2.49 18.99
CA GLU A 62 -1.98 2.15 19.58
C GLU A 62 -2.16 1.23 20.80
N ARG A 63 -3.05 1.61 21.72
CA ARG A 63 -3.38 0.78 22.90
C ARG A 63 -3.86 -0.61 22.49
N LEU A 64 -4.76 -0.71 21.52
CA LEU A 64 -5.30 -1.99 21.06
C LEU A 64 -4.23 -2.88 20.41
N GLN A 65 -3.26 -2.32 19.69
CA GLN A 65 -2.15 -3.10 19.15
C GLN A 65 -1.25 -3.68 20.25
N VAL A 66 -0.97 -2.89 21.30
CA VAL A 66 -0.04 -3.27 22.37
C VAL A 66 -0.68 -4.18 23.41
N GLU A 67 -1.85 -3.81 23.91
CA GLU A 67 -2.53 -4.52 25.01
C GLU A 67 -3.35 -5.71 24.52
N ASN A 68 -3.80 -5.69 23.25
CA ASN A 68 -4.74 -6.69 22.71
C ASN A 68 -4.30 -7.22 21.33
N PRO A 69 -3.04 -7.69 21.16
CA PRO A 69 -2.55 -8.15 19.85
C PRO A 69 -3.29 -9.39 19.32
N ASP A 70 -3.96 -10.14 20.20
CA ASP A 70 -4.75 -11.33 19.91
C ASP A 70 -6.23 -11.04 19.57
N ARG A 71 -6.62 -9.77 19.54
CA ARG A 71 -7.97 -9.30 19.16
C ARG A 71 -8.43 -9.78 17.78
N VAL A 72 -7.48 -10.10 16.90
CA VAL A 72 -7.72 -10.95 15.74
C VAL A 72 -7.09 -12.29 16.07
N TYR A 73 -7.92 -13.30 16.29
CA TYR A 73 -7.45 -14.65 16.59
C TYR A 73 -7.68 -15.56 15.39
N PHE A 74 -6.82 -16.56 15.29
CA PHE A 74 -6.84 -17.54 14.22
C PHE A 74 -7.16 -18.90 14.82
N ALA A 75 -7.52 -19.85 13.96
CA ALA A 75 -7.83 -21.21 14.36
C ALA A 75 -6.97 -22.18 13.55
N GLY A 76 -6.53 -23.24 14.21
CA GLY A 76 -5.86 -24.37 13.60
C GLY A 76 -6.75 -25.60 13.71
N THR A 77 -6.95 -26.28 12.59
CA THR A 77 -7.69 -27.55 12.56
C THR A 77 -6.72 -28.71 12.68
N PHE A 78 -6.94 -29.60 13.64
CA PHE A 78 -6.15 -30.80 13.90
C PHE A 78 -7.00 -32.03 13.62
N ARG A 79 -6.47 -33.01 12.88
CA ARG A 79 -7.23 -34.20 12.49
C ARG A 79 -6.39 -35.48 12.51
N SER A 80 -6.90 -36.51 13.20
CA SER A 80 -6.36 -37.87 13.14
C SER A 80 -7.52 -38.87 13.09
N GLY A 81 -7.60 -39.66 12.02
CA GLY A 81 -8.75 -40.53 11.78
C GLY A 81 -10.06 -39.73 11.74
N ASN A 82 -11.02 -40.13 12.57
CA ASN A 82 -12.33 -39.46 12.70
C ASN A 82 -12.34 -38.33 13.75
N THR A 83 -11.26 -38.13 14.51
CA THR A 83 -11.19 -37.09 15.53
C THR A 83 -10.69 -35.79 14.89
N THR A 84 -11.47 -34.72 15.04
CA THR A 84 -11.09 -33.37 14.62
C THR A 84 -11.24 -32.43 15.81
N GLU A 85 -10.21 -31.63 16.08
CA GLU A 85 -10.21 -30.59 17.11
C GLU A 85 -9.76 -29.27 16.49
N ILE A 86 -10.38 -28.17 16.91
CA ILE A 86 -10.02 -26.83 16.47
C ILE A 86 -9.55 -26.06 17.70
N THR A 87 -8.37 -25.46 17.61
CA THR A 87 -7.77 -24.68 18.69
C THR A 87 -7.33 -23.30 18.21
N VAL A 88 -7.31 -22.33 19.10
CA VAL A 88 -6.85 -20.97 18.77
C VAL A 88 -5.36 -20.97 18.43
N CYS A 89 -4.99 -20.22 17.41
CA CYS A 89 -3.63 -19.94 16.97
C CYS A 89 -3.37 -18.44 16.92
N ASN A 90 -2.14 -18.01 17.23
CA ASN A 90 -1.71 -16.63 17.07
C ASN A 90 -0.17 -16.50 17.07
N LEU A 91 0.32 -15.28 16.81
CA LEU A 91 1.74 -14.92 16.90
C LEU A 91 2.26 -15.02 18.34
N CYS A 92 1.43 -14.61 19.30
CA CYS A 92 1.68 -14.66 20.74
C CYS A 92 0.43 -15.21 21.42
N LEU A 93 0.58 -16.26 22.22
CA LEU A 93 -0.47 -16.83 23.04
C LEU A 93 0.02 -16.90 24.50
N PRO A 94 -0.84 -16.64 25.49
CA PRO A 94 -0.50 -16.85 26.90
C PRO A 94 -0.08 -18.30 27.16
N ASP A 95 1.07 -18.49 27.82
CA ASP A 95 1.59 -19.82 28.20
C ASP A 95 0.94 -20.35 29.48
N ILE A 96 -0.39 -20.29 29.53
CA ILE A 96 -1.22 -20.77 30.65
C ILE A 96 -1.62 -22.23 30.40
N VAL A 97 -1.69 -22.63 29.13
CA VAL A 97 -2.01 -23.99 28.69
C VAL A 97 -0.95 -24.47 27.69
N PRO A 98 -0.73 -25.79 27.57
CA PRO A 98 0.28 -26.32 26.66
C PRO A 98 0.12 -25.81 25.22
N LEU A 99 1.22 -25.39 24.60
CA LEU A 99 1.24 -24.85 23.24
C LEU A 99 1.89 -25.81 22.24
N CYS A 100 1.35 -25.82 21.03
CA CYS A 100 2.02 -26.31 19.84
C CYS A 100 2.85 -25.17 19.23
N ASN A 101 4.17 -25.36 19.16
CA ASN A 101 5.10 -24.40 18.57
C ASN A 101 5.36 -24.74 17.09
N PHE A 102 4.93 -23.85 16.20
CA PHE A 102 5.11 -23.94 14.75
C PHE A 102 5.99 -22.81 14.22
N THR A 103 6.88 -22.27 15.06
CA THR A 103 7.88 -21.28 14.64
C THR A 103 8.66 -21.83 13.45
N ASP A 104 8.71 -21.05 12.37
CA ASP A 104 9.44 -21.49 11.18
C ASP A 104 10.95 -21.52 11.45
N LEU A 105 11.58 -22.64 11.12
CA LEU A 105 12.96 -22.93 11.46
C LEU A 105 13.97 -22.06 10.70
N ARG A 106 13.58 -21.52 9.54
CA ARG A 106 14.43 -20.71 8.65
C ARG A 106 14.29 -19.22 8.94
N THR A 107 13.09 -18.76 9.28
CA THR A 107 12.76 -17.37 9.57
C THR A 107 12.84 -17.02 11.04
N GLY A 108 12.63 -18.01 11.92
CA GLY A 108 12.36 -17.78 13.33
C GLY A 108 11.05 -17.03 13.56
N GLU A 109 10.13 -17.02 12.60
CA GLU A 109 8.84 -16.33 12.71
C GLU A 109 7.90 -17.15 13.57
N PRO A 110 7.43 -16.58 14.69
CA PRO A 110 6.65 -17.33 15.65
C PRO A 110 5.27 -17.65 15.08
N TRP A 111 4.78 -18.84 15.41
CA TRP A 111 3.39 -19.19 15.21
C TRP A 111 3.01 -20.29 16.20
N PHE A 112 2.02 -20.02 17.04
CA PHE A 112 1.63 -20.92 18.10
C PHE A 112 0.15 -21.26 17.99
N CYS A 113 -0.22 -22.45 18.45
CA CYS A 113 -1.60 -22.83 18.69
C CYS A 113 -1.71 -23.46 20.07
N TYR A 114 -2.86 -23.33 20.73
CA TYR A 114 -3.14 -24.15 21.90
C TYR A 114 -3.11 -25.63 21.51
N LYS A 115 -2.57 -26.49 22.39
CA LYS A 115 -2.51 -27.92 22.13
C LYS A 115 -3.91 -28.53 22.21
N PRO A 116 -4.37 -29.28 21.19
CA PRO A 116 -5.63 -30.01 21.27
C PRO A 116 -5.58 -31.08 22.37
N HIS A 117 -6.73 -31.43 22.92
CA HIS A 117 -6.82 -32.29 24.11
C HIS A 117 -6.41 -33.73 23.79
N ASN A 118 -6.93 -34.29 22.71
CA ASN A 118 -6.72 -35.71 22.36
C ASN A 118 -5.78 -35.92 21.16
N LEU A 119 -5.34 -34.84 20.52
CA LEU A 119 -4.52 -34.91 19.32
C LEU A 119 -3.08 -34.38 19.56
N PRO A 120 -2.06 -34.95 18.89
CA PRO A 120 -0.72 -34.37 18.91
C PRO A 120 -0.63 -33.14 17.99
N CYS A 121 0.33 -32.25 18.24
CA CYS A 121 0.51 -31.04 17.43
C CYS A 121 0.79 -31.32 15.94
N SER A 122 1.33 -32.50 15.62
CA SER A 122 1.67 -32.92 14.25
C SER A 122 0.46 -33.15 13.35
N THR A 123 -0.75 -33.23 13.91
CA THR A 123 -1.99 -33.47 13.14
C THR A 123 -2.65 -32.19 12.66
N ARG A 124 -1.99 -31.03 12.81
CA ARG A 124 -2.49 -29.75 12.26
C ARG A 124 -2.54 -29.84 10.74
N ILE A 125 -3.74 -29.68 10.17
CA ILE A 125 -3.96 -29.77 8.72
C ILE A 125 -4.24 -28.41 8.07
N SER A 126 -4.91 -27.50 8.77
CA SER A 126 -5.32 -26.22 8.20
C SER A 126 -5.27 -25.06 9.20
N HIS A 127 -5.36 -23.85 8.64
CA HIS A 127 -5.40 -22.55 9.30
C HIS A 127 -6.63 -21.78 8.81
N SER A 128 -7.32 -21.10 9.71
CA SER A 128 -8.41 -20.20 9.38
C SER A 128 -8.43 -18.97 10.28
N ILE A 129 -9.15 -17.93 9.88
CA ILE A 129 -9.51 -16.83 10.78
C ILE A 129 -10.54 -17.34 11.79
N GLY A 130 -10.28 -17.09 13.08
CA GLY A 130 -11.18 -17.46 14.17
C GLY A 130 -12.22 -16.37 14.43
N GLY A 131 -11.82 -15.10 14.37
CA GLY A 131 -12.74 -13.98 14.48
C GLY A 131 -12.09 -12.70 14.98
N TYR A 132 -12.96 -11.80 15.47
CA TYR A 132 -12.61 -10.46 15.91
C TYR A 132 -13.16 -10.19 17.31
N HIS A 133 -12.34 -9.64 18.19
CA HIS A 133 -12.72 -9.09 19.49
C HIS A 133 -12.41 -7.60 19.49
N SER A 134 -13.40 -6.72 19.61
CA SER A 134 -13.16 -5.27 19.57
C SER A 134 -12.22 -4.80 20.68
N ASN A 135 -12.39 -5.35 21.89
CA ASN A 135 -11.68 -4.97 23.13
C ASN A 135 -11.67 -3.46 23.39
N LEU A 136 -12.69 -2.76 22.88
CA LEU A 136 -12.99 -1.38 23.21
C LEU A 136 -13.62 -1.30 24.61
N TYR A 137 -13.33 -0.22 25.33
CA TYR A 137 -14.07 0.14 26.53
C TYR A 137 -15.48 0.63 26.16
N ASN A 138 -16.42 0.52 27.11
CA ASN A 138 -17.83 0.87 26.86
C ASN A 138 -18.00 2.32 26.38
N GLU A 139 -17.17 3.23 26.86
CA GLU A 139 -17.17 4.65 26.51
C GLU A 139 -16.61 4.91 25.10
N GLU A 140 -15.81 3.99 24.54
CA GLU A 140 -15.19 4.14 23.21
C GLU A 140 -16.14 3.72 22.07
N TYR A 141 -17.13 2.85 22.33
CA TYR A 141 -18.04 2.37 21.28
C TYR A 141 -18.82 3.51 20.58
N PRO A 142 -19.50 4.42 21.29
CA PRO A 142 -20.23 5.52 20.66
C PRO A 142 -19.29 6.45 19.88
N TYR A 143 -18.06 6.61 20.37
CA TYR A 143 -17.04 7.43 19.73
C TYR A 143 -16.62 6.85 18.37
N PHE A 144 -16.31 5.56 18.29
CA PHE A 144 -15.96 4.93 17.01
C PHE A 144 -17.15 4.79 16.05
N GLU A 145 -18.37 4.60 16.56
CA GLU A 145 -19.58 4.66 15.72
C GLU A 145 -19.76 6.04 15.07
N SER A 146 -19.37 7.10 15.77
CA SER A 146 -19.36 8.46 15.22
C SER A 146 -18.24 8.64 14.18
N ILE A 147 -17.01 8.19 14.46
CA ILE A 147 -15.86 8.34 13.56
C ILE A 147 -16.11 7.71 12.19
N ALA A 148 -16.76 6.54 12.17
CA ALA A 148 -17.11 5.87 10.92
C ALA A 148 -18.07 6.65 10.02
N LYS A 149 -18.77 7.65 10.58
CA LYS A 149 -19.62 8.59 9.84
C LYS A 149 -18.88 9.88 9.45
N ILE A 150 -17.64 10.06 9.92
CA ILE A 150 -16.88 11.32 9.98
C ILE A 150 -15.52 11.17 9.27
N MET A 151 -15.44 10.56 8.07
CA MET A 151 -14.40 11.05 7.14
C MET A 151 -14.79 12.47 6.77
N GLU A 152 -14.51 13.42 7.67
CA GLU A 152 -14.96 14.79 7.56
C GLU A 152 -14.01 15.52 6.61
N PRO A 153 -14.51 15.98 5.44
CA PRO A 153 -13.75 16.92 4.64
C PRO A 153 -13.60 18.20 5.47
N ILE A 154 -12.35 18.60 5.68
CA ILE A 154 -12.04 19.85 6.35
C ILE A 154 -12.29 20.96 5.33
N LEU A 155 -13.28 21.83 5.58
CA LEU A 155 -13.68 22.85 4.62
C LEU A 155 -12.72 24.05 4.62
N PRO A 156 -12.37 24.60 3.44
CA PRO A 156 -11.56 25.79 3.34
C PRO A 156 -12.35 27.02 3.79
N LYS A 157 -11.70 27.95 4.50
CA LYS A 157 -12.22 29.31 4.73
C LYS A 157 -12.16 30.19 3.47
N GLY A 158 -11.34 29.80 2.50
CA GLY A 158 -11.14 30.49 1.23
C GLY A 158 -11.79 29.75 0.06
N PRO A 159 -11.40 30.05 -1.20
CA PRO A 159 -12.03 29.50 -2.39
C PRO A 159 -11.97 27.97 -2.52
N GLY A 160 -11.09 27.28 -1.76
CA GLY A 160 -10.93 25.83 -1.83
C GLY A 160 -10.21 25.32 -3.08
N TYR A 161 -9.74 26.24 -3.92
CA TYR A 161 -8.97 25.95 -5.12
C TYR A 161 -7.81 26.94 -5.27
N VAL A 162 -6.83 26.54 -6.08
CA VAL A 162 -5.73 27.38 -6.54
C VAL A 162 -5.82 27.49 -8.05
N THR A 163 -5.60 28.69 -8.59
CA THR A 163 -5.46 28.90 -10.04
C THR A 163 -4.00 28.80 -10.41
N VAL A 164 -3.69 27.88 -11.32
CA VAL A 164 -2.34 27.61 -11.78
C VAL A 164 -2.19 28.09 -13.23
N GLU A 165 -1.28 29.02 -13.47
CA GLU A 165 -1.01 29.56 -14.80
C GLU A 165 0.04 28.73 -15.54
N ALA A 166 -0.10 28.59 -16.86
CA ALA A 166 0.89 27.94 -17.70
C ALA A 166 1.98 28.96 -18.09
N LEU A 167 3.24 28.67 -17.79
CA LEU A 167 4.38 29.48 -18.25
C LEU A 167 5.02 28.87 -19.50
N SER A 168 5.42 29.73 -20.43
CA SER A 168 6.10 29.36 -21.67
C SER A 168 7.53 28.86 -21.53
N HIS A 169 8.08 28.77 -20.31
CA HIS A 169 9.48 28.43 -20.05
C HIS A 169 9.62 27.33 -18.99
N SER A 170 10.72 26.57 -19.06
CA SER A 170 11.05 25.47 -18.15
C SER A 170 11.31 25.96 -16.72
N ALA A 171 10.26 26.04 -15.91
CA ALA A 171 10.36 26.28 -14.47
C ALA A 171 10.25 24.95 -13.69
N GLU A 172 10.87 24.89 -12.51
CA GLU A 172 10.56 23.82 -11.55
C GLU A 172 9.07 23.88 -11.17
N PRO A 173 8.40 22.74 -10.92
CA PRO A 173 6.99 22.74 -10.56
C PRO A 173 6.75 23.56 -9.28
N ALA A 174 5.81 24.50 -9.35
CA ALA A 174 5.49 25.35 -8.21
C ALA A 174 4.97 24.53 -7.02
N VAL A 175 5.37 24.92 -5.81
CA VAL A 175 4.91 24.33 -4.57
C VAL A 175 3.98 25.30 -3.85
N VAL A 176 2.73 24.89 -3.64
CA VAL A 176 1.77 25.62 -2.80
C VAL A 176 1.87 25.08 -1.38
N ARG A 177 1.90 26.00 -0.41
CA ARG A 177 1.93 25.68 1.01
C ARG A 177 0.63 26.15 1.64
N LEU A 178 -0.01 25.26 2.37
CA LEU A 178 -1.16 25.57 3.22
C LEU A 178 -0.76 25.41 4.68
N GLU A 179 -1.19 26.36 5.50
CA GLU A 179 -1.07 26.29 6.94
C GLU A 179 -2.47 26.18 7.54
N MET A 180 -2.61 25.27 8.51
CA MET A 180 -3.89 24.93 9.11
C MET A 180 -3.73 24.94 10.62
N GLU A 181 -4.73 25.47 11.32
CA GLU A 181 -4.81 25.43 12.79
C GLU A 181 -6.13 24.81 13.20
N ARG A 182 -6.10 23.83 14.12
CA ARG A 182 -7.31 23.22 14.65
C ARG A 182 -7.84 24.04 15.82
N LYS A 183 -8.99 24.71 15.65
CA LYS A 183 -9.72 25.36 16.76
C LYS A 183 -10.71 24.39 17.40
N VAL A 184 -10.83 24.42 18.73
CA VAL A 184 -11.92 23.75 19.45
C VAL A 184 -13.10 24.72 19.46
N GLN A 185 -14.29 24.25 19.11
CA GLN A 185 -15.50 25.07 19.18
C GLN A 185 -16.20 24.75 20.50
N ASP A 186 -16.16 25.69 21.45
CA ASP A 186 -16.97 25.59 22.66
C ASP A 186 -18.44 25.77 22.26
N GLN A 187 -19.31 24.82 22.61
CA GLN A 187 -20.74 25.05 22.56
C GLN A 187 -21.07 26.12 23.61
N GLU A 188 -21.64 27.24 23.15
CA GLU A 188 -21.97 28.39 23.99
C GLU A 188 -22.75 28.01 25.26
N GLY A 189 -22.13 28.29 26.41
CA GLY A 189 -22.74 28.93 27.57
C GLY A 189 -23.95 28.30 28.26
N LYS A 190 -23.71 27.58 29.35
CA LYS A 190 -24.53 27.71 30.57
C LYS A 190 -23.61 27.73 31.80
N PRO A 191 -23.82 28.62 32.79
CA PRO A 191 -22.91 28.76 33.91
C PRO A 191 -22.95 27.49 34.77
N ARG A 192 -21.78 26.96 35.13
CA ARG A 192 -21.65 25.97 36.20
C ARG A 192 -21.37 26.71 37.49
N ASP A 193 -22.28 26.58 38.44
CA ASP A 193 -22.03 26.96 39.84
C ASP A 193 -20.90 26.11 40.40
N ALA A 194 -19.94 26.79 41.02
CA ALA A 194 -18.76 26.22 41.62
C ALA A 194 -19.08 25.60 42.98
N HIS A 195 -18.85 24.30 43.14
CA HIS A 195 -18.46 23.72 44.43
C HIS A 195 -17.31 22.75 44.22
N GLY A 196 -16.23 23.03 44.95
CA GLY A 196 -14.93 22.42 44.79
C GLY A 196 -14.79 21.03 45.40
N ILE A 197 -13.69 20.37 45.04
CA ILE A 197 -12.91 19.39 45.82
C ILE A 197 -11.52 19.33 45.17
N GLU A 198 -10.48 19.39 46.02
CA GLU A 198 -9.03 19.28 45.71
C GLU A 198 -8.58 17.81 45.45
N PRO A 199 -7.31 17.55 45.03
CA PRO A 199 -7.00 16.54 44.02
C PRO A 199 -6.46 15.22 44.57
N GLN A 200 -6.62 14.12 43.81
CA GLN A 200 -5.82 12.90 43.99
C GLN A 200 -5.39 12.24 42.66
N SER A 201 -4.07 12.06 42.55
CA SER A 201 -3.29 11.06 41.77
C SER A 201 -3.04 11.27 40.25
N PRO A 202 -1.81 11.02 39.72
CA PRO A 202 -1.37 11.50 38.40
C PRO A 202 -1.54 10.53 37.22
N TYR A 203 -2.23 9.40 37.37
CA TYR A 203 -2.25 8.33 36.34
C TYR A 203 -3.63 7.85 35.89
N ARG A 204 -4.67 8.66 36.06
CA ARG A 204 -6.02 8.30 35.58
C ARG A 204 -6.73 9.50 34.98
N GLN A 205 -6.39 9.84 33.74
CA GLN A 205 -7.29 10.59 32.89
C GLN A 205 -8.00 9.59 31.98
N SER A 206 -9.21 9.20 32.37
CA SER A 206 -10.20 8.72 31.41
C SER A 206 -10.39 9.79 30.32
N PRO A 207 -10.77 9.44 29.08
CA PRO A 207 -11.21 10.46 28.14
C PRO A 207 -12.45 11.12 28.75
N GLN A 208 -12.26 12.28 29.40
CA GLN A 208 -13.36 13.16 29.69
C GLN A 208 -14.02 13.47 28.36
N GLN A 209 -15.34 13.63 28.38
CA GLN A 209 -16.14 14.23 27.31
C GLN A 209 -15.59 15.63 26.97
N GLU A 210 -14.42 15.72 26.35
CA GLU A 210 -14.12 16.80 25.43
C GLU A 210 -15.05 16.54 24.25
N SER A 211 -15.96 17.47 24.07
CA SER A 211 -16.86 17.61 22.94
C SER A 211 -16.19 17.13 21.65
N THR A 212 -16.94 16.36 20.87
CA THR A 212 -16.67 16.04 19.47
C THR A 212 -15.87 17.17 18.82
N SER A 213 -14.56 16.97 18.66
CA SER A 213 -13.67 17.99 18.11
C SER A 213 -13.80 17.98 16.59
N SER A 214 -14.94 18.44 16.08
CA SER A 214 -15.13 18.61 14.63
C SER A 214 -14.22 19.72 14.13
N VAL A 215 -13.49 19.44 13.05
CA VAL A 215 -12.67 20.44 12.36
C VAL A 215 -13.59 21.14 11.38
N THR A 216 -14.13 22.28 11.74
CA THR A 216 -15.09 22.94 10.85
C THR A 216 -14.42 23.71 9.71
N HIS A 217 -13.19 24.23 9.91
CA HIS A 217 -12.58 25.15 8.94
C HIS A 217 -11.05 25.19 8.98
N PHE A 218 -10.38 25.23 7.82
CA PHE A 218 -8.96 25.59 7.69
C PHE A 218 -8.78 26.91 6.96
N SER A 219 -7.81 27.73 7.40
CA SER A 219 -7.46 28.96 6.69
C SER A 219 -6.70 28.60 5.41
N ALA A 220 -7.40 28.47 4.29
CA ALA A 220 -6.74 28.38 3.00
C ALA A 220 -6.00 29.70 2.74
N VAL A 221 -4.72 29.59 2.42
CA VAL A 221 -3.89 30.69 1.95
C VAL A 221 -4.57 31.34 0.74
N THR A 222 -4.51 32.67 0.72
CA THR A 222 -4.75 33.57 -0.42
C THR A 222 -4.52 32.86 -1.75
N ALA A 223 -5.39 33.07 -2.75
CA ALA A 223 -5.18 32.55 -4.10
C ALA A 223 -3.78 32.96 -4.59
N VAL A 224 -2.80 32.06 -4.45
CA VAL A 224 -1.45 32.28 -4.95
C VAL A 224 -1.51 31.81 -6.38
N ALA A 225 -1.49 32.76 -7.32
CA ALA A 225 -1.20 32.43 -8.70
C ALA A 225 0.15 31.71 -8.71
N ALA A 226 0.13 30.43 -9.04
CA ALA A 226 1.30 29.59 -9.12
C ALA A 226 1.47 29.16 -10.57
N SER A 227 2.70 28.95 -11.01
CA SER A 227 2.99 28.66 -12.41
C SER A 227 3.58 27.27 -12.62
N VAL A 228 3.20 26.63 -13.72
CA VAL A 228 3.79 25.36 -14.19
C VAL A 228 4.18 25.46 -15.66
N PRO A 229 5.17 24.69 -16.15
CA PRO A 229 5.55 24.68 -17.56
C PRO A 229 4.34 24.36 -18.46
N SER A 230 4.20 25.09 -19.57
CA SER A 230 3.10 24.93 -20.52
C SER A 230 3.11 23.56 -21.19
N GLU A 231 1.95 22.92 -21.31
CA GLU A 231 1.75 21.83 -22.27
C GLU A 231 1.92 22.34 -23.70
N GLY A 232 2.74 21.65 -24.49
CA GLY A 232 2.68 21.74 -25.95
C GLY A 232 1.46 21.00 -26.46
N LEU A 233 0.31 21.68 -26.53
CA LEU A 233 -0.87 21.20 -27.27
C LEU A 233 -1.38 22.32 -28.19
N GLN A 234 -0.98 22.29 -29.45
CA GLN A 234 -1.79 22.84 -30.53
C GLN A 234 -2.28 21.70 -31.42
N ASN A 235 -3.55 21.82 -31.81
CA ASN A 235 -4.29 21.00 -32.78
C ASN A 235 -3.41 20.35 -33.86
N ALA A 236 -3.52 19.04 -34.03
CA ALA A 236 -2.98 18.36 -35.21
C ALA A 236 -4.03 17.43 -35.84
N SER A 237 -4.89 18.03 -36.67
CA SER A 237 -5.39 17.38 -37.86
C SER A 237 -4.22 17.19 -38.84
N GLY A 238 -3.68 15.96 -38.92
CA GLY A 238 -2.88 15.51 -40.06
C GLY A 238 -1.36 15.74 -40.02
N PHE A 239 -0.65 14.67 -40.41
CA PHE A 239 0.73 14.57 -40.91
C PHE A 239 1.96 14.54 -39.98
N SER A 240 2.62 13.38 -40.06
CA SER A 240 4.06 13.10 -40.17
C SER A 240 5.08 13.77 -39.26
N GLY A 241 5.81 12.92 -38.52
CA GLY A 241 7.26 13.00 -38.39
C GLY A 241 7.80 14.01 -37.40
N LYS A 242 8.30 13.49 -36.26
CA LYS A 242 9.13 14.17 -35.25
C LYS A 242 8.43 15.32 -34.51
N GLU A 243 7.58 14.95 -33.56
CA GLU A 243 7.36 15.75 -32.33
C GLU A 243 6.84 14.81 -31.24
N LYS A 244 7.77 14.35 -30.39
CA LYS A 244 7.48 13.67 -29.11
C LYS A 244 8.38 14.32 -28.09
N GLU A 245 8.00 15.49 -27.59
CA GLU A 245 8.65 16.09 -26.43
C GLU A 245 7.72 17.18 -25.88
N VAL A 246 7.09 16.89 -24.75
CA VAL A 246 6.94 17.73 -23.54
C VAL A 246 5.84 17.08 -22.70
N MET A 247 6.24 16.17 -21.80
CA MET A 247 5.53 15.88 -20.54
C MET A 247 6.52 15.19 -19.60
N GLY A 248 6.79 15.82 -18.46
CA GLY A 248 7.89 15.48 -17.55
C GLY A 248 9.18 16.21 -17.94
N ALA A 249 10.05 16.45 -16.96
CA ALA A 249 11.47 16.65 -17.26
C ALA A 249 11.94 15.49 -18.17
N ASN A 250 13.11 15.59 -18.81
CA ASN A 250 13.72 14.48 -19.56
C ASN A 250 14.10 13.32 -18.61
N LEU A 251 13.08 12.67 -18.02
CA LEU A 251 13.20 11.64 -17.01
C LEU A 251 13.64 10.38 -17.75
N GLY A 252 14.73 9.77 -17.29
CA GLY A 252 15.19 8.51 -17.86
C GLY A 252 14.16 7.38 -17.68
N PRO A 253 14.42 6.21 -18.29
CA PRO A 253 13.62 5.02 -18.04
C PRO A 253 13.58 4.65 -16.55
N CYS A 254 12.54 3.93 -16.14
CA CYS A 254 12.41 3.44 -14.77
C CYS A 254 13.52 2.43 -14.45
N VAL A 255 14.28 2.70 -13.39
CA VAL A 255 15.41 1.88 -12.95
C VAL A 255 15.28 1.56 -11.46
N ARG A 256 15.76 0.37 -11.09
CA ARG A 256 15.78 -0.13 -9.71
C ARG A 256 16.81 0.63 -8.87
N GLY A 257 16.67 0.58 -7.55
CA GLY A 257 17.61 1.17 -6.60
C GLY A 257 17.50 2.67 -6.41
N LYS A 258 16.59 3.34 -7.12
CA LYS A 258 16.26 4.75 -6.86
C LYS A 258 15.45 4.87 -5.57
N SER A 259 15.70 5.95 -4.82
CA SER A 259 14.86 6.31 -3.68
C SER A 259 13.54 6.87 -4.17
N LEU A 260 12.44 6.51 -3.50
CA LEU A 260 11.15 7.15 -3.70
C LEU A 260 11.20 8.60 -3.20
N THR A 261 10.56 9.48 -3.95
CA THR A 261 10.24 10.86 -3.55
C THR A 261 8.77 10.95 -3.16
N SER A 262 8.40 11.96 -2.37
CA SER A 262 7.00 12.26 -2.04
C SER A 262 6.70 13.69 -2.51
N PRO A 263 5.74 13.91 -3.43
CA PRO A 263 4.99 12.87 -4.14
C PRO A 263 5.87 12.06 -5.11
N SER A 264 5.56 10.78 -5.24
CA SER A 264 6.16 9.79 -6.14
C SER A 264 5.62 9.89 -7.57
N GLY A 265 4.48 10.55 -7.73
CA GLY A 265 3.79 10.80 -8.99
C GLY A 265 2.48 11.55 -8.81
N PHE A 266 1.76 11.68 -9.92
CA PHE A 266 0.43 12.29 -10.00
C PHE A 266 -0.38 11.65 -11.12
N TYR A 267 -1.71 11.69 -11.02
CA TYR A 267 -2.59 11.38 -12.14
C TYR A 267 -2.76 12.56 -13.07
N TYR A 268 -2.79 12.27 -14.35
CA TYR A 268 -3.29 13.16 -15.39
C TYR A 268 -4.02 12.32 -16.44
N LYS A 269 -5.29 12.64 -16.74
CA LYS A 269 -6.13 11.88 -17.68
C LYS A 269 -6.20 10.38 -17.36
N ASP A 270 -6.39 10.03 -16.08
CA ASP A 270 -6.38 8.64 -15.55
C ASP A 270 -5.04 7.88 -15.72
N GLN A 271 -3.95 8.56 -16.07
CA GLN A 271 -2.63 7.97 -16.20
C GLN A 271 -1.71 8.44 -15.07
N TRP A 272 -1.07 7.50 -14.41
CA TRP A 272 -0.07 7.78 -13.38
C TRP A 272 1.25 8.21 -14.02
N MET A 273 1.65 9.43 -13.73
CA MET A 273 2.89 10.05 -14.15
C MET A 273 3.85 10.04 -12.96
N SER A 274 5.00 9.35 -13.07
CA SER A 274 6.00 9.36 -11.99
C SER A 274 6.85 10.63 -12.02
N THR A 275 7.26 11.11 -10.85
CA THR A 275 8.22 12.22 -10.69
C THR A 275 9.67 11.80 -10.88
N THR A 276 9.97 10.49 -11.00
CA THR A 276 11.35 9.96 -10.97
C THR A 276 11.78 9.20 -12.23
N CYS A 277 10.83 8.78 -13.06
CA CYS A 277 11.08 8.06 -14.31
C CYS A 277 9.89 8.13 -15.27
N ASN A 278 10.13 7.79 -16.53
CA ASN A 278 9.07 7.65 -17.53
C ASN A 278 8.33 6.31 -17.39
N ILE A 279 7.09 6.36 -16.93
CA ILE A 279 6.17 5.22 -16.92
C ILE A 279 5.69 4.96 -18.35
N ARG A 280 5.79 3.70 -18.78
CA ARG A 280 5.23 3.23 -20.05
C ARG A 280 3.79 2.79 -19.83
N HIS A 281 2.94 3.04 -20.83
CA HIS A 281 1.54 2.64 -20.81
C HIS A 281 1.30 1.41 -21.68
N PHE A 282 0.94 0.29 -21.06
CA PHE A 282 0.78 -0.99 -21.74
C PHE A 282 -0.69 -1.19 -22.16
N ASN A 283 -1.10 -0.46 -23.20
CA ASN A 283 -2.51 -0.37 -23.58
C ASN A 283 -3.01 -1.53 -24.46
N THR A 284 -2.11 -2.38 -24.96
CA THR A 284 -2.48 -3.56 -25.76
C THR A 284 -1.88 -4.84 -25.16
N PRO A 285 -2.56 -6.00 -25.32
CA PRO A 285 -2.02 -7.29 -24.88
C PRO A 285 -0.63 -7.56 -25.46
N ALA A 286 -0.40 -7.20 -26.73
CA ALA A 286 0.89 -7.36 -27.39
C ALA A 286 2.04 -6.62 -26.69
N ASN A 287 1.80 -5.44 -26.10
CA ASN A 287 2.85 -4.71 -25.37
C ASN A 287 3.30 -5.47 -24.12
N ILE A 288 2.36 -6.03 -23.36
CA ILE A 288 2.67 -6.81 -22.15
C ILE A 288 3.26 -8.16 -22.54
N THR A 289 2.70 -8.86 -23.52
CA THR A 289 3.25 -10.14 -24.02
C THR A 289 4.70 -9.97 -24.51
N ASN A 290 5.01 -8.90 -25.23
CA ASN A 290 6.39 -8.61 -25.65
C ASN A 290 7.29 -8.28 -24.46
N CYS A 291 6.79 -7.54 -23.47
CA CYS A 291 7.56 -7.24 -22.27
C CYS A 291 7.85 -8.50 -21.43
N LEU A 292 6.88 -9.39 -21.30
CA LEU A 292 6.98 -10.59 -20.47
C LEU A 292 7.52 -11.82 -21.22
N TRP A 293 7.85 -11.69 -22.51
CA TRP A 293 8.37 -12.77 -23.33
C TRP A 293 9.58 -13.44 -22.67
N ASP A 294 9.53 -14.77 -22.57
CA ASP A 294 10.59 -15.59 -21.96
C ASP A 294 10.91 -15.22 -20.50
N LYS A 295 9.90 -14.77 -19.74
CA LYS A 295 10.01 -14.41 -18.31
C LYS A 295 9.14 -15.28 -17.40
N VAL A 296 9.60 -15.38 -16.15
CA VAL A 296 8.88 -15.99 -15.04
C VAL A 296 8.60 -14.91 -13.99
N VAL A 297 7.31 -14.65 -13.73
CA VAL A 297 6.83 -13.63 -12.79
C VAL A 297 6.27 -14.29 -11.54
N HIS A 298 6.80 -13.93 -10.38
CA HIS A 298 6.33 -14.39 -9.08
C HIS A 298 5.70 -13.25 -8.29
N PHE A 299 4.39 -13.31 -8.07
CA PHE A 299 3.68 -12.45 -7.12
C PHE A 299 3.63 -13.13 -5.75
N LEU A 300 4.29 -12.54 -4.76
CA LEU A 300 4.34 -13.04 -3.40
C LEU A 300 3.73 -12.00 -2.45
N GLY A 301 2.68 -12.34 -1.71
CA GLY A 301 2.10 -11.37 -0.79
C GLY A 301 0.68 -11.63 -0.33
N ASP A 302 -0.15 -10.59 -0.34
CA ASP A 302 -1.55 -10.64 0.07
C ASP A 302 -2.51 -10.52 -1.14
N SER A 303 -3.80 -10.38 -0.88
CA SER A 303 -4.82 -10.28 -1.92
C SER A 303 -4.63 -9.06 -2.83
N THR A 304 -3.86 -8.03 -2.43
CA THR A 304 -3.69 -6.80 -3.23
C THR A 304 -2.65 -6.95 -4.35
N ILE A 305 -1.65 -7.83 -4.21
CA ILE A 305 -0.78 -8.22 -5.35
C ILE A 305 -1.44 -9.31 -6.20
N ARG A 306 -2.38 -10.09 -5.63
CA ARG A 306 -3.20 -11.01 -6.43
C ARG A 306 -4.00 -10.28 -7.51
N GLN A 307 -4.45 -9.05 -7.27
CA GLN A 307 -5.12 -8.25 -8.30
C GLN A 307 -4.24 -8.02 -9.54
N TRP A 308 -2.91 -7.99 -9.42
CA TRP A 308 -2.02 -7.91 -10.59
C TRP A 308 -2.02 -9.23 -11.36
N PHE A 309 -2.02 -10.37 -10.67
CA PHE A 309 -2.18 -11.68 -11.30
C PHE A 309 -3.52 -11.77 -12.05
N GLU A 310 -4.61 -11.42 -11.38
CA GLU A 310 -5.98 -11.41 -11.95
C GLU A 310 -6.08 -10.47 -13.16
N TYR A 311 -5.48 -9.28 -13.08
CA TYR A 311 -5.42 -8.34 -14.20
C TYR A 311 -4.70 -8.93 -15.41
N LEU A 312 -3.54 -9.58 -15.21
CA LEU A 312 -2.76 -10.14 -16.30
C LEU A 312 -3.47 -11.30 -17.02
N ILE A 313 -4.10 -12.22 -16.28
CA ILE A 313 -4.83 -13.35 -16.90
C ILE A 313 -6.11 -12.90 -17.63
N GLU A 314 -6.73 -11.80 -17.18
CA GLU A 314 -7.89 -11.22 -17.87
C GLU A 314 -7.46 -10.45 -19.13
N PHE A 315 -6.35 -9.72 -19.04
CA PHE A 315 -5.88 -8.85 -20.13
C PHE A 315 -5.12 -9.59 -21.23
N LEU A 316 -4.46 -10.71 -20.91
CA LEU A 316 -3.65 -11.49 -21.86
C LEU A 316 -4.38 -12.77 -22.29
N PRO A 317 -4.94 -12.82 -23.50
CA PRO A 317 -5.68 -14.01 -23.95
C PRO A 317 -4.82 -15.28 -24.08
N GLY A 318 -3.50 -15.12 -24.25
CA GLY A 318 -2.53 -16.23 -24.31
C GLY A 318 -2.13 -16.79 -22.95
N LEU A 319 -2.32 -16.03 -21.85
CA LEU A 319 -1.90 -16.42 -20.52
C LEU A 319 -3.02 -17.20 -19.81
N ARG A 320 -2.95 -18.53 -19.85
CA ARG A 320 -4.02 -19.40 -19.32
C ARG A 320 -3.70 -19.89 -17.91
N GLN A 321 -4.63 -19.66 -16.99
CA GLN A 321 -4.54 -20.20 -15.63
C GLN A 321 -4.75 -21.73 -15.65
N PHE A 322 -3.84 -22.45 -14.99
CA PHE A 322 -3.97 -23.88 -14.71
C PHE A 322 -4.71 -24.06 -13.39
N ASP A 323 -5.77 -24.87 -13.41
CA ASP A 323 -6.50 -25.22 -12.20
C ASP A 323 -5.68 -26.22 -11.37
N LEU A 324 -5.17 -25.75 -10.23
CA LEU A 324 -4.42 -26.56 -9.27
C LEU A 324 -5.32 -27.17 -8.19
N GLY A 325 -6.65 -27.00 -8.29
CA GLY A 325 -7.61 -27.44 -7.27
C GLY A 325 -7.63 -26.54 -6.03
N ASN A 326 -6.99 -25.37 -6.09
CA ASN A 326 -6.88 -24.43 -4.98
C ASN A 326 -8.01 -23.38 -5.02
N ASP A 327 -8.37 -22.87 -3.85
CA ASP A 327 -9.33 -21.77 -3.75
C ASP A 327 -8.82 -20.51 -4.47
N LYS A 328 -9.69 -19.89 -5.27
CA LYS A 328 -9.37 -18.70 -6.09
C LYS A 328 -8.83 -17.52 -5.25
N LYS A 329 -9.26 -17.38 -4.00
CA LYS A 329 -8.82 -16.34 -3.07
C LYS A 329 -7.56 -16.71 -2.29
N ILE A 330 -7.06 -17.93 -2.42
CA ILE A 330 -5.95 -18.42 -1.60
C ILE A 330 -4.72 -18.70 -2.48
N GLY A 331 -4.92 -19.38 -3.60
CA GLY A 331 -3.82 -19.93 -4.38
C GLY A 331 -3.16 -21.13 -3.68
N PRO A 332 -1.95 -21.52 -4.09
CA PRO A 332 -1.14 -20.91 -5.14
C PRO A 332 -1.83 -20.96 -6.50
N HIS A 333 -1.55 -19.96 -7.33
CA HIS A 333 -2.02 -19.88 -8.71
C HIS A 333 -0.87 -19.95 -9.68
N LEU A 334 -1.12 -20.59 -10.83
CA LEU A 334 -0.19 -20.71 -11.94
C LEU A 334 -0.93 -20.35 -13.24
N ALA A 335 -0.34 -19.47 -14.04
CA ALA A 335 -0.77 -19.22 -15.40
C ALA A 335 0.42 -19.31 -16.36
N VAL A 336 0.19 -19.87 -17.55
CA VAL A 336 1.23 -20.08 -18.56
C VAL A 336 0.74 -19.64 -19.93
N ASP A 337 1.59 -18.90 -20.63
CA ASP A 337 1.52 -18.65 -22.07
C ASP A 337 2.61 -19.48 -22.75
N ILE A 338 2.22 -20.60 -23.37
CA ILE A 338 3.15 -21.56 -23.97
C ILE A 338 3.85 -20.95 -25.19
N GLU A 339 3.14 -20.15 -25.99
CA GLU A 339 3.66 -19.59 -27.24
C GLU A 339 4.75 -18.55 -26.99
N ASN A 340 4.62 -17.78 -25.92
CA ASN A 340 5.56 -16.71 -25.56
C ASN A 340 6.49 -17.06 -24.39
N ASN A 341 6.44 -18.32 -23.91
CA ASN A 341 7.19 -18.83 -22.76
C ASN A 341 7.07 -17.93 -21.52
N ILE A 342 5.84 -17.56 -21.16
CA ILE A 342 5.54 -16.71 -20.01
C ILE A 342 4.96 -17.58 -18.90
N ILE A 343 5.53 -17.48 -17.70
CA ILE A 343 4.97 -18.13 -16.51
C ILE A 343 4.67 -17.04 -15.49
N VAL A 344 3.46 -17.05 -14.94
CA VAL A 344 3.05 -16.14 -13.87
C VAL A 344 2.52 -16.98 -12.71
N THR A 345 3.03 -16.74 -11.51
CA THR A 345 2.57 -17.41 -10.29
C THR A 345 2.12 -16.41 -9.25
N PHE A 346 1.11 -16.75 -8.46
CA PHE A 346 0.75 -16.02 -7.24
C PHE A 346 0.81 -16.95 -6.03
N ARG A 347 1.35 -16.46 -4.92
CA ARG A 347 1.40 -17.17 -3.64
C ARG A 347 1.17 -16.22 -2.47
N LEU A 348 0.32 -16.64 -1.54
CA LEU A 348 0.10 -15.92 -0.29
C LEU A 348 1.34 -15.97 0.60
N HIS A 349 1.57 -14.90 1.36
CA HIS A 349 2.60 -14.87 2.40
C HIS A 349 2.19 -15.75 3.60
N GLY A 350 3.15 -16.22 4.41
CA GLY A 350 2.83 -17.03 5.59
C GLY A 350 2.14 -16.24 6.72
N PRO A 351 1.71 -16.90 7.80
CA PRO A 351 0.86 -16.32 8.84
C PRO A 351 1.39 -15.01 9.46
N PRO A 352 0.51 -14.10 9.90
CA PRO A 352 -0.95 -14.20 10.02
C PRO A 352 -1.65 -14.11 8.66
N LEU A 353 -2.75 -14.87 8.48
CA LEU A 353 -3.54 -14.88 7.24
C LEU A 353 -5.03 -14.84 7.57
N ARG A 354 -5.75 -13.87 6.99
CA ARG A 354 -7.19 -13.68 7.24
C ARG A 354 -8.05 -14.46 6.23
N SER A 355 -7.74 -15.75 6.05
CA SER A 355 -8.45 -16.67 5.14
C SER A 355 -9.35 -17.64 5.91
N THR A 356 -10.38 -18.18 5.28
CA THR A 356 -11.40 -19.04 5.93
C THR A 356 -10.98 -20.49 6.11
N ASP A 357 -10.13 -21.04 5.24
CA ASP A 357 -9.53 -22.37 5.42
C ASP A 357 -8.33 -22.55 4.47
N LEU A 358 -7.13 -22.63 5.02
CA LEU A 358 -5.86 -22.70 4.31
C LEU A 358 -5.09 -23.94 4.75
N SER A 359 -4.72 -24.80 3.80
CA SER A 359 -3.82 -25.92 4.06
C SER A 359 -2.50 -25.45 4.67
N THR A 360 -2.03 -26.13 5.71
CA THR A 360 -0.76 -25.77 6.36
C THR A 360 0.46 -25.90 5.45
N HIS A 361 0.38 -26.70 4.39
CA HIS A 361 1.43 -26.81 3.38
C HIS A 361 1.61 -25.51 2.56
N GLU A 362 0.53 -24.75 2.40
CA GLU A 362 0.52 -23.49 1.66
C GLU A 362 0.94 -22.28 2.49
N MET A 363 1.06 -22.44 3.82
CA MET A 363 1.54 -21.41 4.75
C MET A 363 3.07 -21.24 4.68
N GLN A 364 3.62 -20.78 3.55
CA GLN A 364 5.06 -20.48 3.48
C GLN A 364 5.33 -18.97 3.55
N TYR A 365 6.40 -18.62 4.22
CA TYR A 365 6.86 -17.24 4.30
C TYR A 365 7.57 -16.80 3.03
N ILE A 366 7.42 -15.51 2.67
CA ILE A 366 8.04 -14.91 1.48
C ILE A 366 9.54 -15.17 1.47
N ALA A 367 10.21 -15.06 2.61
CA ALA A 367 11.63 -15.34 2.75
C ALA A 367 12.00 -16.79 2.41
N ASN A 368 11.16 -17.79 2.74
CA ASN A 368 11.40 -19.19 2.40
C ASN A 368 11.31 -19.40 0.89
N GLU A 369 10.33 -18.77 0.24
CA GLU A 369 10.20 -18.81 -1.22
C GLU A 369 11.40 -18.15 -1.89
N LEU A 370 11.77 -16.96 -1.43
CA LEU A 370 12.94 -16.25 -1.94
C LEU A 370 14.22 -17.09 -1.78
N ASP A 371 14.45 -17.76 -0.66
CA ASP A 371 15.66 -18.55 -0.42
C ASP A 371 15.78 -19.76 -1.38
N ARG A 372 14.64 -20.30 -1.86
CA ARG A 372 14.60 -21.43 -2.82
C ARG A 372 14.68 -20.99 -4.29
N MET A 373 14.40 -19.72 -4.58
CA MET A 373 14.39 -19.23 -5.96
C MET A 373 15.80 -19.17 -6.56
N LYS A 374 15.94 -19.73 -7.76
CA LYS A 374 17.18 -19.61 -8.55
C LYS A 374 17.48 -18.13 -8.85
N GLY A 375 16.49 -17.37 -9.31
CA GLY A 375 16.70 -16.00 -9.80
C GLY A 375 17.28 -15.97 -11.21
N GLY A 376 17.72 -14.77 -11.63
CA GLY A 376 18.34 -14.50 -12.94
C GLY A 376 17.56 -13.47 -13.77
N ASN A 377 18.09 -13.14 -14.95
CA ASN A 377 17.55 -12.11 -15.85
C ASN A 377 16.11 -12.36 -16.36
N LYS A 378 15.64 -13.61 -16.30
CA LYS A 378 14.26 -14.01 -16.64
C LYS A 378 13.32 -14.00 -15.45
N THR A 379 13.83 -13.88 -14.22
CA THR A 379 13.03 -13.98 -13.00
C THR A 379 12.65 -12.58 -12.51
N ILE A 380 11.34 -12.36 -12.43
CA ILE A 380 10.73 -11.14 -11.90
C ILE A 380 9.96 -11.51 -10.63
N ILE A 381 10.17 -10.78 -9.55
CA ILE A 381 9.51 -11.02 -8.27
C ILE A 381 8.85 -9.73 -7.83
N ALA A 382 7.55 -9.76 -7.61
CA ALA A 382 6.80 -8.64 -7.07
C ALA A 382 6.22 -9.01 -5.70
N ILE A 383 6.49 -8.16 -4.71
CA ILE A 383 6.23 -8.42 -3.30
C ILE A 383 5.29 -7.37 -2.73
N THR A 384 4.27 -7.80 -2.00
CA THR A 384 3.52 -6.93 -1.08
C THR A 384 3.30 -7.65 0.25
N ILE A 385 3.29 -6.91 1.36
CA ILE A 385 2.99 -7.47 2.67
C ILE A 385 2.57 -6.35 3.62
N TRP A 386 1.30 -6.32 4.02
CA TRP A 386 0.80 -5.35 5.02
C TRP A 386 -0.59 -5.72 5.54
N ALA A 387 -1.51 -6.13 4.65
CA ALA A 387 -2.94 -6.18 4.93
C ALA A 387 -3.32 -7.12 6.09
N HIS A 388 -2.57 -8.22 6.27
CA HIS A 388 -2.85 -9.18 7.32
C HIS A 388 -2.09 -8.92 8.63
N LEU A 389 -1.17 -7.94 8.66
CA LEU A 389 -0.35 -7.63 9.83
C LEU A 389 -0.83 -6.41 10.63
N SER A 390 -1.79 -5.65 10.12
CA SER A 390 -2.21 -4.36 10.71
C SER A 390 -2.75 -4.45 12.14
N ASN A 391 -3.16 -5.64 12.60
CA ASN A 391 -3.63 -5.80 13.98
C ASN A 391 -2.51 -5.94 15.01
N TYR A 392 -1.27 -6.09 14.58
CA TYR A 392 -0.11 -6.25 15.45
C TYR A 392 0.69 -4.95 15.59
N PRO A 393 1.44 -4.78 16.70
CA PRO A 393 2.41 -3.70 16.84
C PRO A 393 3.40 -3.65 15.66
N VAL A 394 3.89 -2.44 15.38
CA VAL A 394 4.80 -2.16 14.25
C VAL A 394 6.10 -2.99 14.29
N GLU A 395 6.52 -3.44 15.48
CA GLU A 395 7.68 -4.29 15.69
C GLU A 395 7.56 -5.63 14.97
N VAL A 396 6.35 -6.21 14.92
CA VAL A 396 6.08 -7.44 14.18
C VAL A 396 6.31 -7.22 12.69
N TYR A 397 5.86 -6.08 12.18
CA TYR A 397 6.04 -5.68 10.79
C TYR A 397 7.51 -5.40 10.45
N ILE A 398 8.23 -4.68 11.33
CA ILE A 398 9.67 -4.42 11.17
C ILE A 398 10.44 -5.74 11.10
N ARG A 399 10.21 -6.67 12.04
CA ARG A 399 10.88 -7.98 12.06
C ARG A 399 10.60 -8.77 10.78
N ARG A 400 9.34 -8.80 10.33
CA ARG A 400 8.93 -9.42 9.08
C ARG A 400 9.72 -8.88 7.89
N LEU A 401 9.79 -7.55 7.76
CA LEU A 401 10.49 -6.92 6.65
C LEU A 401 12.01 -7.07 6.73
N GLN A 402 12.62 -7.09 7.92
CA GLN A 402 14.06 -7.34 8.08
C GLN A 402 14.44 -8.73 7.52
N ILE A 403 13.61 -9.73 7.80
CA ILE A 403 13.80 -11.10 7.32
C ILE A 403 13.65 -11.14 5.79
N ILE A 404 12.61 -10.52 5.23
CA ILE A 404 12.41 -10.44 3.77
C ILE A 404 13.57 -9.68 3.09
N ARG A 405 14.00 -8.54 3.67
CA ARG A 405 15.15 -7.76 3.17
C ARG A 405 16.40 -8.62 3.13
N LYS A 406 16.68 -9.40 4.18
CA LYS A 406 17.84 -10.31 4.22
C LYS A 406 17.79 -11.32 3.06
N SER A 407 16.65 -11.97 2.84
CA SER A 407 16.49 -12.93 1.74
C SER A 407 16.60 -12.27 0.35
N ILE A 408 16.06 -11.05 0.17
CA ILE A 408 16.23 -10.28 -1.07
C ILE A 408 17.71 -9.97 -1.32
N LEU A 409 18.44 -9.50 -0.30
CA LEU A 409 19.87 -9.20 -0.42
C LEU A 409 20.67 -10.45 -0.78
N GLN A 410 20.36 -11.60 -0.15
CA GLN A 410 20.99 -12.88 -0.49
C GLN A 410 20.66 -13.31 -1.92
N LEU A 411 19.42 -13.14 -2.39
CA LEU A 411 19.02 -13.43 -3.76
C LEU A 411 19.73 -12.55 -4.79
N LEU A 412 19.79 -11.23 -4.55
CA LEU A 412 20.47 -10.30 -5.45
C LEU A 412 21.99 -10.49 -5.43
N SER A 413 22.56 -10.95 -4.30
CA SER A 413 23.98 -11.29 -4.24
C SER A 413 24.34 -12.51 -5.08
N ARG A 414 23.45 -13.52 -5.18
CA ARG A 414 23.67 -14.71 -6.02
C ARG A 414 23.28 -14.49 -7.49
N ASN A 415 22.25 -13.68 -7.74
CA ASN A 415 21.71 -13.41 -9.07
C ASN A 415 21.29 -11.93 -9.20
N PRO A 416 22.25 -11.02 -9.46
CA PRO A 416 22.01 -9.56 -9.47
C PRO A 416 21.04 -9.11 -10.57
N ASP A 417 20.90 -9.89 -11.65
CA ASP A 417 19.98 -9.61 -12.74
C ASP A 417 18.51 -9.91 -12.40
N THR A 418 18.24 -10.60 -11.28
CA THR A 418 16.88 -10.84 -10.80
C THR A 418 16.19 -9.51 -10.53
N GLN A 419 14.98 -9.32 -11.05
CA GLN A 419 14.24 -8.09 -10.80
C GLN A 419 13.30 -8.26 -9.61
N VAL A 420 13.38 -7.36 -8.65
CA VAL A 420 12.51 -7.34 -7.47
C VAL A 420 11.77 -6.00 -7.42
N VAL A 421 10.44 -6.06 -7.37
CA VAL A 421 9.53 -4.92 -7.28
C VAL A 421 8.74 -5.01 -5.99
N ILE A 422 8.68 -3.92 -5.24
CA ILE A 422 7.93 -3.84 -3.97
C ILE A 422 6.71 -2.97 -4.21
N LYS A 423 5.52 -3.50 -3.91
CA LYS A 423 4.26 -2.77 -3.93
C LYS A 423 3.92 -2.31 -2.51
N SER A 424 3.70 -1.01 -2.32
CA SER A 424 3.21 -0.46 -1.05
C SER A 424 1.72 -0.77 -0.79
N ALA A 425 1.22 -0.35 0.37
CA ALA A 425 -0.17 -0.56 0.76
C ALA A 425 -1.14 0.27 -0.09
N ASN A 426 -2.38 -0.18 -0.21
CA ASN A 426 -3.48 0.61 -0.76
C ASN A 426 -4.21 1.32 0.38
N VAL A 427 -4.73 2.53 0.16
CA VAL A 427 -5.73 3.08 1.10
C VAL A 427 -7.03 2.28 1.03
N ARG A 428 -7.81 2.30 2.10
CA ARG A 428 -9.06 1.55 2.20
C ARG A 428 -10.23 2.40 2.65
N GLU A 429 -11.44 1.86 2.45
CA GLU A 429 -12.66 2.44 3.01
C GLU A 429 -12.60 2.43 4.56
N VAL A 430 -13.02 3.54 5.15
CA VAL A 430 -13.20 3.70 6.60
C VAL A 430 -14.62 3.27 6.98
N GLU A 431 -14.82 1.96 7.15
CA GLU A 431 -16.07 1.41 7.68
C GLU A 431 -15.92 1.12 9.19
N TYR A 432 -16.92 1.47 10.01
CA TYR A 432 -16.90 1.33 11.49
C TYR A 432 -16.30 0.02 12.01
N LYS A 433 -16.86 -1.11 11.59
CA LYS A 433 -16.46 -2.42 12.12
C LYS A 433 -15.08 -2.82 11.63
N SER A 434 -14.70 -2.38 10.45
CA SER A 434 -13.42 -2.70 9.81
C SER A 434 -12.28 -1.82 10.32
N SER A 435 -12.53 -0.54 10.60
CA SER A 435 -11.52 0.48 10.98
C SER A 435 -10.83 0.18 12.31
N ILE A 436 -11.54 -0.47 13.25
CA ILE A 436 -10.95 -0.89 14.53
C ILE A 436 -9.81 -1.89 14.28
N PHE A 437 -9.94 -2.80 13.31
CA PHE A 437 -8.99 -3.90 13.06
C PHE A 437 -8.01 -3.64 11.90
N LEU A 438 -8.43 -2.79 10.96
CA LEU A 438 -7.74 -2.46 9.71
C LEU A 438 -8.00 -0.97 9.43
N ASN A 439 -7.04 -0.10 9.73
CA ASN A 439 -7.15 1.32 9.39
C ASN A 439 -5.94 1.84 8.61
N ASP A 440 -6.17 2.96 7.91
CA ASP A 440 -5.17 3.63 7.09
C ASP A 440 -4.05 4.24 7.92
N TRP A 441 -4.28 4.63 9.19
CA TRP A 441 -3.20 5.18 10.01
C TRP A 441 -2.10 4.13 10.27
N ILE A 442 -2.48 2.91 10.67
CA ILE A 442 -1.53 1.79 10.84
C ILE A 442 -0.88 1.43 9.50
N SER A 443 -1.69 1.33 8.44
CA SER A 443 -1.21 0.96 7.10
C SER A 443 -0.20 1.98 6.57
N PHE A 444 -0.41 3.26 6.87
CA PHE A 444 0.52 4.34 6.57
C PHE A 444 1.83 4.22 7.36
N GLN A 445 1.79 3.86 8.65
CA GLN A 445 3.02 3.56 9.42
C GLN A 445 3.81 2.42 8.78
N PHE A 446 3.12 1.37 8.33
CA PHE A 446 3.75 0.25 7.64
C PHE A 446 4.36 0.68 6.30
N ASP A 447 3.67 1.52 5.52
CA ASP A 447 4.20 2.07 4.28
C ASP A 447 5.50 2.87 4.52
N LEU A 448 5.54 3.74 5.53
CA LEU A 448 6.75 4.48 5.91
C LEU A 448 7.90 3.54 6.29
N VAL A 449 7.61 2.51 7.09
CA VAL A 449 8.60 1.49 7.48
C VAL A 449 9.09 0.72 6.26
N LEU A 450 8.21 0.31 5.34
CA LEU A 450 8.56 -0.41 4.12
C LEU A 450 9.52 0.40 3.25
N LYS A 451 9.17 1.66 2.97
CA LYS A 451 9.99 2.59 2.19
C LYS A 451 11.36 2.81 2.82
N LYS A 452 11.41 3.02 4.14
CA LYS A 452 12.68 3.16 4.88
C LYS A 452 13.48 1.86 4.91
N MET A 453 12.81 0.73 5.11
CA MET A 453 13.41 -0.60 5.20
C MET A 453 14.09 -0.99 3.90
N PHE A 454 13.64 -0.54 2.74
CA PHE A 454 14.22 -0.92 1.45
C PHE A 454 15.00 0.20 0.75
N LYS A 455 15.17 1.35 1.42
CA LYS A 455 16.06 2.42 0.97
C LYS A 455 17.48 1.87 0.73
N GLY A 456 18.05 2.22 -0.43
CA GLY A 456 19.39 1.81 -0.85
C GLY A 456 19.53 0.35 -1.28
N VAL A 457 18.45 -0.44 -1.34
CA VAL A 457 18.47 -1.78 -1.94
C VAL A 457 18.14 -1.65 -3.42
N ASN A 458 18.76 -2.48 -4.26
CA ASN A 458 18.50 -2.53 -5.70
C ASN A 458 17.14 -3.18 -6.06
N VAL A 459 16.06 -2.62 -5.52
CA VAL A 459 14.66 -2.98 -5.80
C VAL A 459 13.94 -1.80 -6.46
N ALA A 460 12.86 -2.08 -7.18
CA ALA A 460 11.92 -1.05 -7.65
C ALA A 460 10.74 -0.93 -6.70
N PHE A 461 10.02 0.18 -6.78
CA PHE A 461 8.80 0.41 -6.02
C PHE A 461 7.64 0.82 -6.92
N VAL A 462 6.47 0.25 -6.64
CA VAL A 462 5.17 0.76 -7.09
C VAL A 462 4.49 1.34 -5.85
N ASP A 463 4.41 2.66 -5.78
CA ASP A 463 3.86 3.37 -4.63
C ASP A 463 2.32 3.43 -4.69
N ALA A 464 1.70 2.26 -4.54
CA ALA A 464 0.26 2.09 -4.59
C ALA A 464 -0.48 2.95 -3.54
N TRP A 465 0.19 3.30 -2.44
CA TRP A 465 -0.37 4.19 -1.42
C TRP A 465 -0.72 5.56 -2.00
N GLU A 466 0.26 6.23 -2.61
CA GLU A 466 0.00 7.54 -3.22
C GLU A 466 -0.88 7.45 -4.46
N MET A 467 -0.76 6.36 -5.23
CA MET A 467 -1.65 6.10 -6.38
C MET A 467 -3.12 5.97 -5.96
N THR A 468 -3.40 5.40 -4.79
CA THR A 468 -4.78 5.23 -4.32
C THR A 468 -5.31 6.49 -3.63
N VAL A 469 -4.49 7.24 -2.87
CA VAL A 469 -4.88 8.55 -2.30
C VAL A 469 -5.15 9.60 -3.39
N ALA A 470 -4.30 9.66 -4.42
CA ALA A 470 -4.37 10.68 -5.45
C ALA A 470 -5.56 10.50 -6.40
N HIS A 471 -6.08 9.27 -6.54
CA HIS A 471 -7.18 9.00 -7.46
C HIS A 471 -8.52 9.45 -6.88
N TYR A 472 -9.41 9.97 -7.73
CA TYR A 472 -10.74 10.43 -7.32
C TYR A 472 -11.73 9.30 -6.97
N LEU A 473 -11.38 8.04 -7.22
CA LEU A 473 -12.27 6.92 -6.93
C LEU A 473 -12.31 6.66 -5.41
N PRO A 474 -13.39 6.07 -4.88
CA PRO A 474 -13.47 5.74 -3.47
C PRO A 474 -12.29 4.87 -3.02
N HIS A 475 -11.81 5.11 -1.80
CA HIS A 475 -10.77 4.28 -1.21
C HIS A 475 -11.29 2.86 -1.03
N ASP A 476 -10.54 1.89 -1.52
CA ASP A 476 -10.84 0.47 -1.41
C ASP A 476 -9.51 -0.28 -1.36
N ILE A 477 -9.39 -1.22 -0.41
CA ILE A 477 -8.22 -2.09 -0.30
C ILE A 477 -7.99 -2.87 -1.61
N HIS A 478 -9.08 -3.16 -2.33
CA HIS A 478 -9.13 -3.74 -3.65
C HIS A 478 -9.56 -2.67 -4.67
N PRO A 479 -8.68 -1.72 -5.03
CA PRO A 479 -9.04 -0.59 -5.86
C PRO A 479 -9.54 -1.05 -7.25
N GLN A 480 -10.32 -0.18 -7.89
CA GLN A 480 -10.89 -0.47 -9.19
C GLN A 480 -9.82 -0.66 -10.28
N ARG A 481 -10.22 -1.33 -11.36
CA ARG A 481 -9.33 -1.78 -12.43
C ARG A 481 -8.44 -0.68 -13.03
N ILE A 482 -8.89 0.58 -13.10
CA ILE A 482 -8.08 1.67 -13.63
C ILE A 482 -6.82 1.96 -12.78
N ILE A 483 -6.94 1.88 -11.45
CA ILE A 483 -5.81 2.03 -10.54
C ILE A 483 -4.89 0.81 -10.66
N VAL A 484 -5.46 -0.40 -10.64
CA VAL A 484 -4.69 -1.65 -10.83
C VAL A 484 -3.91 -1.64 -12.15
N LYS A 485 -4.52 -1.14 -13.23
CA LYS A 485 -3.86 -0.97 -14.54
C LYS A 485 -2.67 -0.02 -14.46
N ASN A 486 -2.78 1.09 -13.75
CA ASN A 486 -1.68 2.02 -13.54
C ASN A 486 -0.57 1.41 -12.65
N GLU A 487 -0.93 0.65 -11.61
CA GLU A 487 0.03 -0.10 -10.79
C GLU A 487 0.82 -1.12 -11.64
N VAL A 488 0.12 -1.85 -12.53
CA VAL A 488 0.73 -2.81 -13.47
C VAL A 488 1.59 -2.10 -14.53
N ASP A 489 1.16 -0.96 -15.07
CA ASP A 489 1.99 -0.13 -15.97
C ASP A 489 3.30 0.28 -15.29
N ALA A 490 3.24 0.72 -14.03
CA ALA A 490 4.43 1.07 -13.26
C ALA A 490 5.33 -0.13 -13.02
N PHE A 491 4.76 -1.27 -12.60
CA PHE A 491 5.48 -2.53 -12.46
C PHE A 491 6.21 -2.92 -13.75
N LEU A 492 5.50 -2.97 -14.88
CA LEU A 492 6.06 -3.37 -16.18
C LEU A 492 7.08 -2.36 -16.72
N SER A 493 6.98 -1.09 -16.33
CA SER A 493 7.98 -0.07 -16.68
C SER A 493 9.33 -0.32 -16.04
N TYR A 494 9.38 -0.91 -14.84
CA TYR A 494 10.63 -1.39 -14.25
C TYR A 494 11.11 -2.70 -14.88
N VAL A 495 10.18 -3.58 -15.26
CA VAL A 495 10.49 -4.87 -15.91
C VAL A 495 11.09 -4.69 -17.30
N CYS A 496 10.54 -3.73 -18.05
CA CYS A 496 10.86 -3.43 -19.42
C CYS A 496 11.02 -1.90 -19.59
N PRO A 497 12.17 -1.32 -19.23
CA PRO A 497 12.38 0.12 -19.28
C PRO A 497 12.34 0.72 -20.69
N CYS A 498 12.59 -0.10 -21.72
CA CYS A 498 12.56 0.30 -23.13
C CYS A 498 11.67 -0.66 -23.94
N ASP A 499 11.21 -0.23 -25.12
CA ASP A 499 10.55 -1.11 -26.08
C ASP A 499 11.51 -2.27 -26.46
N GLN A 500 11.25 -3.46 -25.94
CA GLN A 500 11.96 -4.65 -26.37
C GLN A 500 11.29 -5.14 -27.66
N VAL A 501 11.91 -4.86 -28.79
CA VAL A 501 11.57 -5.52 -30.05
C VAL A 501 11.97 -6.99 -29.90
N LYS A 502 11.07 -7.92 -30.25
CA LYS A 502 11.40 -9.34 -30.37
C LYS A 502 12.55 -9.47 -31.35
N ASN A 503 13.79 -9.56 -30.87
CA ASN A 503 14.91 -9.94 -31.70
C ASN A 503 14.73 -11.42 -31.98
N ALA A 504 14.09 -11.72 -33.11
CA ALA A 504 14.12 -13.05 -33.70
C ALA A 504 15.61 -13.41 -33.89
N VAL A 505 16.08 -14.38 -33.11
CA VAL A 505 17.35 -15.04 -33.37
C VAL A 505 17.17 -15.82 -34.66
N SER A 506 17.34 -15.15 -35.79
CA SER A 506 17.75 -15.80 -37.03
C SER A 506 19.26 -15.91 -36.95
N GLY A 507 19.75 -17.15 -36.82
CA GLY A 507 21.17 -17.44 -36.82
C GLY A 507 21.80 -16.95 -38.13
N HIS A 508 22.71 -15.99 -38.03
CA HIS A 508 23.79 -15.82 -38.98
C HIS A 508 25.06 -15.55 -38.17
N LEU A 509 25.89 -16.59 -38.04
CA LEU A 509 27.31 -16.38 -37.79
C LEU A 509 27.83 -15.49 -38.93
N GLN A 510 28.34 -14.30 -38.61
CA GLN A 510 29.33 -13.65 -39.46
C GLN A 510 30.72 -13.97 -38.91
N PRO A 511 31.67 -14.38 -39.76
CA PRO A 511 33.00 -14.81 -39.33
C PRO A 511 33.85 -13.60 -38.95
N MET A 512 34.56 -13.71 -37.83
CA MET A 512 35.68 -12.83 -37.51
C MET A 512 36.79 -13.03 -38.55
N PHE A 513 37.06 -12.02 -39.36
CA PHE A 513 38.33 -11.85 -40.05
C PHE A 513 39.06 -10.62 -39.51
N SER A 514 40.16 -10.90 -38.79
CA SER A 514 41.48 -10.25 -38.83
C SER A 514 41.58 -8.76 -39.14
N GLN A 515 42.19 -8.00 -38.20
CA GLN A 515 43.41 -7.22 -38.51
C GLN A 515 44.39 -7.29 -37.33
N ALA A 516 45.57 -7.85 -37.63
CA ALA A 516 46.85 -7.47 -37.06
C ALA A 516 47.52 -6.48 -38.03
#